data_AF-A0A9D0XR87-F1
#
_entry.id   AF-A0A9D0XR87-F1
#
_cell.length_a   1.000
_cell.length_b   1.000
_cell.length_c   1.000
_cell.angle_alpha   90.00
_cell.angle_beta   90.00
_cell.angle_gamma   90.00
#
_symmetry.space_group_name_H-M   'P 1'
#
loop_
_entity.id
_entity.type
_entity.pdbx_description
1 polymer ?
#
loop_
_entity_poly.entity_id
_entity_poly.type
_entity_poly.pdbx_seq_one_letter_code
_entity_poly.pdbx_strand_id
1 'polypeptide(L)'
;MPYRDTWATCEKCGKQFIFTVEEQRRLNDLGFGVETPSLCPDCLRAEELTPGPHDGVVKWYDPDKGYGFIIQRSGNEIFFHRSGIGVTGPDRLRIKDGARVSYRVAPSGKGPQAVDVVPLEEEEGGPE
;
A
#
# COMPACT_ATOMS: atom_id res chain seq x y z
N MET A 1 19.21 0.10 12.53
CA MET A 1 18.85 1.53 12.70
C MET A 1 17.92 1.65 13.90
N PRO A 2 18.16 2.53 14.89
CA PRO A 2 17.15 2.76 15.92
C PRO A 2 16.03 3.59 15.30
N TYR A 3 14.86 2.99 15.11
CA TYR A 3 13.64 3.71 14.77
C TYR A 3 13.41 4.80 15.84
N ARG A 4 13.14 6.05 15.42
CA ARG A 4 12.90 7.18 16.33
C ARG A 4 11.77 8.05 15.82
N ASP A 5 10.89 8.47 16.72
CA ASP A 5 9.84 9.42 16.37
C ASP A 5 10.45 10.67 15.75
N THR A 6 10.15 10.89 14.49
CA THR A 6 10.71 12.00 13.71
C THR A 6 9.59 12.91 13.29
N TRP A 7 9.76 14.21 13.51
CA TRP A 7 8.83 15.20 13.02
C TRP A 7 9.05 15.43 11.52
N ALA A 8 7.97 15.36 10.76
CA ALA A 8 7.95 15.66 9.34
C ALA A 8 6.93 16.77 9.07
N THR A 9 7.18 17.58 8.05
CA THR A 9 6.28 18.67 7.64
C THR A 9 5.71 18.32 6.27
N CYS A 10 4.38 18.31 6.17
CA CYS A 10 3.72 18.04 4.90
C CYS A 10 3.97 19.17 3.90
N GLU A 11 4.53 18.87 2.74
CA GLU A 11 4.76 19.86 1.67
C GLU A 11 3.44 20.36 1.04
N LYS A 12 2.36 19.56 1.11
CA LYS A 12 1.06 19.87 0.50
C LYS A 12 0.16 20.75 1.36
N CYS A 13 0.17 20.56 2.68
CA CYS A 13 -0.69 21.32 3.60
C CYS A 13 0.06 22.10 4.70
N GLY A 14 1.39 21.98 4.77
CA GLY A 14 2.22 22.66 5.77
C GLY A 14 2.07 22.12 7.19
N LYS A 15 1.25 21.09 7.43
CA LYS A 15 1.03 20.53 8.77
C LYS A 15 2.22 19.68 9.20
N GLN A 16 2.68 19.89 10.43
CA GLN A 16 3.63 19.00 11.08
C GLN A 16 2.93 17.74 11.57
N PHE A 17 3.55 16.59 11.34
CA PHE A 17 3.08 15.30 11.83
C PHE A 17 4.26 14.49 12.34
N ILE A 18 3.97 13.49 13.17
CA ILE A 18 4.97 12.62 13.76
C ILE A 18 5.02 11.31 12.99
N PHE A 19 6.19 10.97 12.47
CA PHE A 19 6.47 9.67 11.89
C PHE A 19 6.93 8.75 13.01
N THR A 20 6.00 8.03 13.61
CA THR A 20 6.23 7.24 14.82
C THR A 20 7.13 6.04 14.55
N VAL A 21 7.79 5.56 15.61
CA VAL A 21 8.56 4.30 15.57
C VAL A 21 7.70 3.12 15.12
N GLU A 22 6.43 3.07 15.53
CA GLU A 22 5.51 1.99 15.14
C GLU A 22 5.27 1.99 13.63
N GLU A 23 5.07 3.16 13.04
CA GLU A 23 4.87 3.29 11.59
C GLU A 23 6.14 2.93 10.81
N GLN A 24 7.30 3.36 11.32
CA GLN A 24 8.59 3.00 10.74
C GLN A 24 8.83 1.48 10.74
N ARG A 25 8.52 0.82 11.87
CA ARG A 25 8.63 -0.64 11.98
C ARG A 25 7.66 -1.33 11.03
N ARG A 26 6.42 -0.85 10.94
CA ARG A 26 5.40 -1.39 10.02
C ARG A 26 5.87 -1.30 8.57
N LEU A 27 6.35 -0.13 8.13
CA LEU A 27 6.82 0.04 6.76
C LEU A 27 8.02 -0.86 6.46
N ASN A 28 8.96 -0.99 7.39
CA ASN A 28 10.10 -1.89 7.25
C ASN A 28 9.67 -3.36 7.12
N ASP A 29 8.74 -3.81 7.97
CA ASP A 29 8.22 -5.18 7.97
C ASP A 29 7.50 -5.51 6.66
N LEU A 30 6.80 -4.52 6.10
CA LEU A 30 6.13 -4.59 4.81
C LEU A 30 7.07 -4.42 3.60
N GLY A 31 8.38 -4.24 3.82
CA GLY A 31 9.37 -4.03 2.75
C GLY A 31 9.27 -2.67 2.05
N PHE A 32 8.60 -1.69 2.66
CA PHE A 32 8.63 -0.29 2.20
C PHE A 32 9.85 0.43 2.76
N GLY A 33 10.46 1.29 1.95
CA GLY A 33 11.53 2.17 2.41
C GLY A 33 11.08 3.04 3.59
N VAL A 34 11.83 2.99 4.69
CA VAL A 34 11.57 3.76 5.92
C VAL A 34 12.12 5.18 5.75
N GLU A 35 11.68 5.85 4.69
CA GLU A 35 12.04 7.24 4.42
C GLU A 35 10.96 8.13 5.02
N THR A 36 11.36 9.24 5.66
CA THR A 36 10.40 10.20 6.21
C THR A 36 9.50 10.71 5.09
N PRO A 37 8.17 10.48 5.16
CA PRO A 37 7.29 10.89 4.10
C PRO A 37 7.19 12.42 4.05
N SER A 38 7.17 12.97 2.84
CA SER A 38 6.99 14.41 2.61
C SER A 38 5.53 14.86 2.73
N LEU A 39 4.60 13.92 2.83
CA LEU A 39 3.17 14.15 2.95
C LEU A 39 2.65 13.62 4.29
N CYS A 40 1.77 14.38 4.94
CA CYS A 40 1.05 13.89 6.12
C CYS A 40 0.04 12.79 5.73
N PRO A 41 -0.39 11.94 6.67
CA PRO A 41 -1.35 10.85 6.42
C PRO A 41 -2.66 11.32 5.77
N ASP A 42 -3.13 12.54 6.06
CA ASP A 42 -4.32 13.10 5.43
C ASP A 42 -4.10 13.47 3.95
N CYS A 43 -2.95 14.05 3.63
CA CYS A 43 -2.61 14.43 2.28
C CYS A 43 -2.26 13.23 1.40
N LEU A 44 -1.57 12.25 1.97
CA LEU A 44 -1.25 10.99 1.30
C LEU A 44 -2.55 10.22 0.99
N ARG A 45 -3.48 10.12 1.95
CA ARG A 45 -4.84 9.58 1.74
C ARG A 45 -5.58 10.25 0.58
N ALA A 46 -5.55 11.58 0.53
CA ALA A 46 -6.24 12.33 -0.52
C ALA A 46 -5.65 12.04 -1.91
N GLU A 47 -4.34 11.77 -1.98
CA GLU A 47 -3.64 11.43 -3.22
C GLU A 47 -3.88 9.96 -3.61
N GLU A 48 -3.94 9.06 -2.64
CA GLU A 48 -4.29 7.64 -2.83
C GLU A 48 -5.71 7.43 -3.37
N LEU A 49 -6.61 8.39 -3.20
CA LEU A 49 -7.97 8.36 -3.78
C LEU A 49 -7.99 8.75 -5.27
N THR A 50 -6.86 9.20 -5.82
CA THR A 50 -6.78 9.54 -7.24
C THR A 50 -6.60 8.29 -8.09
N PRO A 51 -7.22 8.24 -9.29
CA PRO A 51 -6.99 7.16 -10.23
C PRO A 51 -5.55 7.22 -10.74
N GLY A 52 -4.71 6.30 -10.26
CA GLY A 52 -3.30 6.19 -10.60
C GLY A 52 -2.72 4.88 -10.06
N PRO A 53 -1.51 4.48 -10.48
CA PRO A 53 -0.82 3.33 -9.91
C PRO A 53 -0.35 3.64 -8.48
N HIS A 54 -0.77 2.81 -7.53
CA HIS A 54 -0.42 2.88 -6.11
C HIS A 54 0.21 1.57 -5.68
N ASP A 55 1.23 1.65 -4.82
CA ASP A 55 1.87 0.51 -4.19
C ASP A 55 1.20 0.13 -2.85
N GLY A 56 1.06 -1.17 -2.62
CA GLY A 56 0.54 -1.70 -1.38
C GLY A 56 0.99 -3.12 -1.11
N VAL A 57 0.68 -3.61 0.08
CA VAL A 57 0.93 -4.99 0.49
C VAL A 57 -0.37 -5.67 0.81
N VAL A 58 -0.61 -6.84 0.24
CA VAL A 58 -1.81 -7.63 0.53
C VAL A 58 -1.78 -8.03 2.01
N LYS A 59 -2.73 -7.53 2.80
CA LYS A 59 -2.89 -7.95 4.20
C LYS A 59 -3.30 -9.41 4.25
N TRP A 60 -4.31 -9.73 3.46
CA TRP A 60 -4.86 -11.06 3.29
C TRP A 60 -5.73 -11.08 2.04
N TYR A 61 -5.81 -12.24 1.41
CA TYR A 61 -6.68 -12.51 0.29
C TYR A 61 -7.29 -13.89 0.44
N ASP A 62 -8.61 -13.96 0.33
CA ASP A 62 -9.35 -15.22 0.39
C ASP A 62 -9.80 -15.57 -1.04
N PRO A 63 -9.13 -16.53 -1.70
CA PRO A 63 -9.47 -16.90 -3.08
C PRO A 63 -10.82 -17.61 -3.19
N ASP A 64 -11.26 -18.30 -2.14
CA ASP A 64 -12.55 -18.99 -2.08
C ASP A 64 -13.69 -17.98 -2.02
N LYS A 65 -13.55 -16.96 -1.17
CA LYS A 65 -14.53 -15.85 -1.09
C LYS A 65 -14.38 -14.83 -2.22
N GLY A 66 -13.19 -14.74 -2.81
CA GLY A 66 -12.90 -13.86 -3.95
C GLY A 66 -12.69 -12.39 -3.58
N TYR A 67 -12.27 -12.06 -2.36
CA TYR A 67 -11.97 -10.70 -1.95
C TYR A 67 -10.83 -10.63 -0.93
N GLY A 68 -10.25 -9.45 -0.77
CA GLY A 68 -9.14 -9.23 0.17
C GLY A 68 -8.93 -7.76 0.47
N PHE A 69 -7.87 -7.49 1.24
CA PHE A 69 -7.47 -6.14 1.63
C PHE A 69 -5.99 -5.90 1.36
N ILE A 70 -5.67 -4.70 0.89
CA ILE A 70 -4.30 -4.23 0.66
C ILE A 70 -4.01 -3.12 1.67
N ILE A 71 -2.92 -3.26 2.42
CA ILE A 71 -2.33 -2.22 3.25
C ILE A 71 -1.60 -1.23 2.35
N GLN A 72 -2.00 0.03 2.43
CA GLN A 72 -1.34 1.11 1.71
C GLN A 72 -0.19 1.70 2.52
N ARG A 73 0.67 2.50 1.87
CA ARG A 73 1.77 3.19 2.54
C ARG A 73 1.29 4.07 3.70
N SER A 74 0.17 4.77 3.54
CA SER A 74 -0.44 5.57 4.61
C SER A 74 -0.91 4.79 5.84
N GLY A 75 -0.92 3.46 5.78
CA GLY A 75 -1.45 2.59 6.85
C GLY A 75 -2.95 2.34 6.78
N ASN A 76 -3.62 2.84 5.74
CA ASN A 76 -5.01 2.49 5.48
C ASN A 76 -5.12 1.16 4.76
N GLU A 77 -6.33 0.62 4.77
CA GLU A 77 -6.67 -0.64 4.14
C GLU A 77 -7.63 -0.36 2.99
N ILE A 78 -7.31 -0.83 1.80
CA ILE A 78 -8.19 -0.74 0.64
C ILE A 78 -8.74 -2.12 0.28
N PHE A 79 -10.05 -2.17 0.06
CA PHE A 79 -10.74 -3.37 -0.36
C PHE A 79 -10.49 -3.64 -1.85
N PHE A 80 -10.22 -4.89 -2.21
CA PHE A 80 -10.23 -5.34 -3.60
C PHE A 80 -11.04 -6.61 -3.76
N HIS A 81 -11.65 -6.76 -4.94
CA HIS A 81 -12.37 -7.95 -5.34
C HIS A 81 -11.55 -8.73 -6.37
N ARG A 82 -11.77 -10.05 -6.49
CA ARG A 82 -11.13 -10.90 -7.52
C ARG A 82 -11.33 -10.37 -8.95
N SER A 83 -12.42 -9.66 -9.19
CA SER A 83 -12.72 -9.01 -10.48
C SER A 83 -11.84 -7.79 -10.77
N GLY A 84 -11.25 -7.20 -9.73
CA GLY A 84 -10.30 -6.09 -9.84
C GLY A 84 -8.86 -6.57 -10.01
N ILE A 85 -8.59 -7.88 -10.04
CA ILE A 85 -7.24 -8.38 -10.31
C ILE A 85 -6.98 -8.27 -11.82
N GLY A 86 -5.98 -7.48 -12.20
CA GLY A 86 -5.63 -7.22 -13.60
C GLY A 86 -4.86 -8.37 -14.27
N VAL A 87 -4.28 -9.26 -13.46
CA VAL A 87 -3.54 -10.44 -13.93
C VAL A 87 -4.40 -11.69 -14.01
N THR A 88 -4.02 -12.60 -14.91
CA THR A 88 -4.69 -13.90 -15.08
C THR A 88 -3.67 -15.04 -14.99
N GLY A 89 -4.14 -16.26 -14.80
CA GLY A 89 -3.28 -17.45 -14.74
C GLY A 89 -2.38 -17.49 -13.49
N PRO A 90 -1.10 -17.91 -13.62
CA PRO A 90 -0.23 -18.18 -12.48
C PRO A 90 0.13 -16.92 -11.68
N ASP A 91 0.15 -15.74 -12.29
CA ASP A 91 0.41 -14.47 -11.56
C ASP A 91 -0.64 -14.17 -10.50
N ARG A 92 -1.86 -14.66 -10.67
CA ARG A 92 -2.90 -14.52 -9.62
C ARG A 92 -2.54 -15.28 -8.35
N LEU A 93 -1.80 -16.38 -8.44
CA LEU A 93 -1.32 -17.14 -7.28
C LEU A 93 -0.22 -16.38 -6.51
N ARG A 94 0.39 -15.36 -7.12
CA ARG A 94 1.38 -14.48 -6.47
C ARG A 94 0.72 -13.45 -5.55
N ILE A 95 -0.59 -13.20 -5.71
CA ILE A 95 -1.38 -12.35 -4.83
C ILE A 95 -1.75 -13.13 -3.56
N LYS A 96 -0.81 -13.23 -2.63
CA LYS A 96 -0.96 -13.89 -1.33
C LYS A 96 -0.78 -12.90 -0.19
N ASP A 97 -1.07 -13.31 1.05
CA ASP A 97 -0.75 -12.51 2.23
C ASP A 97 0.73 -12.09 2.25
N GLY A 98 0.98 -10.83 2.57
CA GLY A 98 2.30 -10.21 2.54
C GLY A 98 2.84 -9.87 1.15
N ALA A 99 2.15 -10.20 0.06
CA ALA A 99 2.64 -9.91 -1.29
C ALA A 99 2.55 -8.42 -1.63
N ARG A 100 3.62 -7.88 -2.22
CA ARG A 100 3.65 -6.52 -2.77
C ARG A 100 2.88 -6.48 -4.09
N VAL A 101 2.00 -5.50 -4.22
CA VAL A 101 1.13 -5.35 -5.37
C VAL A 101 1.04 -3.88 -5.77
N SER A 102 0.90 -3.65 -7.07
CA SER A 102 0.50 -2.37 -7.63
C SER A 102 -0.98 -2.46 -7.97
N TYR A 103 -1.73 -1.43 -7.63
CA TYR A 103 -3.15 -1.37 -7.89
C TYR A 103 -3.55 0.06 -8.24
N ARG A 104 -4.73 0.22 -8.79
CA ARG A 104 -5.34 1.52 -9.06
C ARG A 104 -6.56 1.71 -8.18
N VAL A 105 -6.80 2.93 -7.72
CA VAL A 105 -8.01 3.24 -6.95
C VAL A 105 -9.11 3.68 -7.90
N ALA A 106 -10.26 3.01 -7.80
CA ALA A 106 -11.45 3.37 -8.54
C ALA A 106 -12.63 3.62 -7.58
N PRO A 107 -13.46 4.64 -7.84
CA PRO A 107 -14.69 4.83 -7.07
C PRO A 107 -15.67 3.69 -7.37
N SER A 108 -16.35 3.20 -6.32
CA SER A 108 -17.39 2.18 -6.41
C SER A 108 -18.59 2.57 -5.54
N GLY A 109 -19.74 1.92 -5.76
CA GLY A 109 -20.97 2.19 -5.00
C GLY A 109 -20.87 1.95 -3.49
N LYS A 110 -19.81 1.26 -3.03
CA LYS A 110 -19.51 1.01 -1.61
C LYS A 110 -18.29 1.78 -1.07
N GLY A 111 -17.74 2.70 -1.87
CA GLY A 111 -16.50 3.42 -1.55
C GLY A 111 -15.37 3.12 -2.52
N PRO A 112 -14.18 3.69 -2.32
CA PRO A 112 -13.00 3.42 -3.14
C PRO A 112 -12.61 1.95 -3.03
N GLN A 113 -12.32 1.33 -4.18
CA GLN A 113 -11.83 -0.04 -4.26
C GLN A 113 -10.56 -0.10 -5.11
N ALA A 114 -9.69 -1.05 -4.78
CA ALA A 114 -8.52 -1.35 -5.58
C ALA A 114 -8.92 -2.22 -6.80
N VAL A 115 -8.50 -1.76 -7.97
CA VAL A 115 -8.69 -2.40 -9.27
C VAL A 115 -7.35 -2.49 -9.98
N ASP A 116 -7.29 -3.28 -11.05
CA ASP A 116 -6.07 -3.52 -11.80
C ASP A 116 -4.91 -4.01 -10.91
N VAL A 117 -5.23 -4.86 -9.93
CA VAL A 117 -4.24 -5.36 -8.97
C VAL A 117 -3.29 -6.30 -9.70
N VAL A 118 -2.01 -5.95 -9.68
CA VAL A 118 -0.91 -6.71 -10.28
C VAL A 118 0.18 -6.96 -9.23
N PRO A 119 0.80 -8.15 -9.20
CA PRO A 119 1.92 -8.39 -8.31
C PRO A 119 3.11 -7.52 -8.75
N LEU A 120 3.74 -6.83 -7.80
CA LEU A 120 5.02 -6.19 -8.05
C LEU A 120 6.08 -7.25 -7.82
N GLU A 121 6.82 -7.59 -8.87
CA GLU A 121 8.02 -8.39 -8.70
C GLU A 121 9.00 -7.56 -7.86
N GLU A 122 9.42 -8.11 -6.73
CA GLU A 122 10.63 -7.62 -6.08
C GLU A 122 11.75 -7.99 -7.04
N GLU A 123 12.20 -7.02 -7.85
CA GLU A 123 13.51 -7.10 -8.47
C GLU A 123 14.47 -7.51 -7.34
N GLU A 124 15.02 -8.72 -7.42
CA GLU A 124 15.87 -9.35 -6.41
C GLU A 124 17.12 -8.48 -6.19
N GLY A 125 16.97 -7.46 -5.35
CA GLY A 125 18.01 -6.51 -4.98
C GLY A 125 18.49 -6.78 -3.56
N GLY A 126 19.27 -7.84 -3.39
CA GLY A 126 20.25 -7.92 -2.30
C GLY A 126 20.76 -9.34 -2.00
N PRO A 127 22.05 -9.56 -1.67
CA PRO A 127 23.21 -8.65 -1.65
C PRO A 127 24.39 -9.15 -2.51
N GLU A 128 25.37 -8.26 -2.77
CA GLU A 128 26.79 -8.66 -2.81
C GLU A 128 27.62 -7.64 -2.04
#